data_AF-A0A4P8YKY1-F1
#
_entry.id   AF-A0A4P8YKY1-F1
#
_cell.length_a   1.000
_cell.length_b   1.000
_cell.length_c   1.000
_cell.angle_alpha   90.00
_cell.angle_beta   90.00
_cell.angle_gamma   90.00
#
_symmetry.space_group_name_H-M   'P 1'
#
loop_
_entity.id
_entity.type
_entity.pdbx_description
1 polymer ?
#
loop_
_entity_poly.entity_id
_entity_poly.type
_entity_poly.pdbx_seq_one_letter_code
_entity_poly.pdbx_strand_id
1 'polypeptide(L)'
;MMTMTLRRTLLLIVIINLVILLTTVWLYRQQTRLNIDCQGNLTMENKRGNSTFTLDSLVSMHFTPDGRGDFNLTGNVVTPQGNFSVSRQEGFKWRRIRNTMYEIEIVEVMRYGLDNVPPGIFERYLLGIGLNQKRLVKIKYTPDNGIVIGNLYSPLFICSK
;
A
#
# COMPACT_ATOMS: atom_id res chain seq x y z
N MET A 1 -20.55 -42.25 -40.03
CA MET A 1 -20.58 -40.77 -40.15
C MET A 1 -20.64 -40.06 -38.77
N MET A 2 -20.15 -40.68 -37.68
CA MET A 2 -20.33 -40.22 -36.30
C MET A 2 -19.02 -39.74 -35.62
N THR A 3 -17.97 -39.50 -36.40
CA THR A 3 -16.62 -39.12 -35.90
C THR A 3 -16.26 -37.66 -36.16
N MET A 4 -16.80 -37.04 -37.22
CA MET A 4 -16.53 -35.63 -37.55
C MET A 4 -17.22 -34.65 -36.59
N THR A 5 -18.44 -34.95 -36.14
CA THR A 5 -19.19 -34.11 -35.19
C THR A 5 -18.52 -34.08 -33.82
N LEU A 6 -18.01 -35.21 -33.34
CA LEU A 6 -17.28 -35.33 -32.07
C LEU A 6 -15.95 -34.56 -32.07
N ARG A 7 -15.19 -34.61 -33.17
CA ARG A 7 -13.95 -33.83 -33.31
C ARG A 7 -14.21 -32.32 -33.34
N ARG A 8 -15.28 -31.89 -34.01
CA ARG A 8 -15.68 -30.48 -34.06
C ARG A 8 -16.14 -29.96 -32.70
N THR A 9 -16.92 -30.74 -31.96
CA THR A 9 -17.33 -30.37 -30.59
C THR A 9 -16.15 -30.34 -29.63
N LEU A 10 -15.21 -31.29 -29.70
CA LEU A 10 -13.97 -31.26 -28.92
C LEU A 10 -13.12 -30.01 -29.21
N LEU A 11 -12.93 -29.66 -30.48
CA LEU A 11 -12.22 -28.44 -30.89
C LEU A 11 -12.89 -27.18 -30.34
N LEU A 12 -14.22 -27.10 -30.42
CA LEU A 12 -14.98 -25.97 -29.87
C LEU A 12 -14.80 -25.85 -28.36
N ILE A 13 -14.83 -26.97 -27.61
CA ILE A 13 -14.62 -26.97 -26.16
C ILE A 13 -13.22 -26.44 -25.82
N VAL A 14 -12.17 -26.88 -26.54
CA VAL A 14 -10.80 -26.42 -26.32
C VAL A 14 -10.68 -24.91 -26.59
N ILE A 15 -11.25 -24.44 -27.70
CA ILE A 15 -11.22 -23.01 -28.05
C ILE A 15 -11.94 -22.17 -26.99
N ILE A 16 -13.13 -22.61 -26.54
CA ILE A 16 -13.89 -21.91 -25.50
C ILE A 16 -13.09 -21.83 -24.19
N ASN A 17 -12.48 -22.94 -23.76
CA ASN A 17 -11.65 -22.94 -22.55
C ASN A 17 -10.41 -22.03 -22.69
N LEU A 18 -9.78 -22.01 -23.87
CA LEU A 18 -8.66 -21.11 -24.15
C LEU A 18 -9.09 -19.64 -24.07
N VAL A 19 -10.25 -19.30 -24.64
CA VAL A 19 -10.80 -17.93 -24.57
C VAL A 19 -11.14 -17.55 -23.12
N ILE A 20 -11.74 -18.46 -22.34
CA ILE A 20 -12.01 -18.23 -20.91
C ILE A 20 -10.71 -18.01 -20.13
N LEU A 21 -9.67 -18.81 -20.38
CA LEU A 21 -8.36 -18.66 -19.74
C LEU A 21 -7.70 -17.31 -20.09
N LEU A 22 -7.71 -16.94 -21.36
CA LEU A 22 -7.10 -15.68 -21.82
C LEU A 22 -7.84 -14.46 -21.26
N THR A 23 -9.17 -14.49 -21.25
CA THR A 23 -9.99 -13.41 -20.70
C THR A 23 -9.83 -13.27 -19.19
N THR A 24 -9.77 -14.39 -18.46
CA THR A 24 -9.52 -14.35 -17.01
C THR A 24 -8.14 -13.80 -16.68
N VAL A 25 -7.08 -14.22 -17.40
CA VAL A 25 -5.73 -13.65 -17.23
C VAL A 25 -5.71 -12.16 -17.57
N TRP A 26 -6.39 -11.74 -18.64
CA TRP A 26 -6.46 -10.33 -19.03
C TRP A 26 -7.19 -9.47 -17.99
N LEU A 27 -8.34 -9.94 -17.50
CA LEU A 27 -9.10 -9.26 -16.44
C LEU A 27 -8.31 -9.20 -15.13
N TYR A 28 -7.59 -10.27 -14.78
CA TYR A 28 -6.72 -10.28 -13.61
C TYR A 28 -5.61 -9.23 -13.71
N ARG A 29 -4.96 -9.10 -14.87
CA ARG A 29 -3.96 -8.04 -15.10
C ARG A 29 -4.55 -6.64 -15.06
N GLN A 30 -5.77 -6.43 -15.56
CA GLN A 30 -6.43 -5.11 -15.48
C GLN A 30 -6.69 -4.65 -14.03
N GLN A 31 -6.88 -5.57 -13.08
CA GLN A 31 -7.03 -5.21 -11.67
C GLN A 31 -5.74 -4.64 -11.03
N THR A 32 -4.58 -4.81 -11.67
CA THR A 32 -3.26 -4.39 -11.16
C THR A 32 -2.83 -2.98 -11.57
N ARG A 33 -3.70 -2.17 -12.19
CA ARG A 33 -3.33 -0.84 -12.71
C ARG A 33 -3.46 0.30 -11.68
N LEU A 34 -3.02 0.10 -10.45
CA LEU A 34 -2.91 1.22 -9.52
C LEU A 34 -1.63 2.00 -9.86
N ASN A 35 -1.79 3.25 -10.26
CA ASN A 35 -0.69 4.19 -10.43
C ASN A 35 -1.04 5.47 -9.65
N ILE A 36 -0.45 5.63 -8.47
CA ILE A 36 -0.77 6.73 -7.56
C ILE A 36 0.55 7.31 -7.08
N ASP A 37 0.64 8.63 -7.13
CA ASP A 37 1.63 9.40 -6.40
C ASP A 37 0.87 10.32 -5.44
N CYS A 38 1.21 10.24 -4.16
CA CYS A 38 0.46 10.86 -3.08
C CYS A 38 1.44 11.43 -2.08
N GLN A 39 1.52 12.76 -1.99
CA GLN A 39 2.30 13.47 -0.99
C GLN A 39 1.40 14.25 -0.04
N GLY A 40 1.72 14.23 1.24
CA GLY A 40 0.97 14.96 2.27
C GLY A 40 1.71 15.04 3.58
N ASN A 41 1.08 15.66 4.58
CA ASN A 41 1.58 15.70 5.94
C ASN A 41 0.88 14.65 6.79
N LEU A 42 1.64 13.96 7.63
CA LEU A 42 1.14 13.03 8.63
C LEU A 42 1.53 13.55 10.01
N THR A 43 0.51 13.94 10.76
CA THR A 43 0.63 14.34 12.17
C THR A 43 -0.08 13.30 13.03
N MET A 44 0.64 12.73 13.99
CA MET A 44 0.06 11.76 14.94
C MET A 44 0.38 12.19 16.35
N GLU A 45 -0.64 12.25 17.20
CA GLU A 45 -0.47 12.49 18.63
C GLU A 45 -1.08 11.34 19.43
N ASN A 46 -0.34 10.83 20.39
CA ASN A 46 -0.86 9.91 21.39
C ASN A 46 -0.58 10.48 22.78
N LYS A 47 -1.65 10.86 23.48
CA LYS A 47 -1.64 11.46 24.82
C LYS A 47 -2.31 10.56 25.85
N ARG A 48 -2.03 9.25 25.81
CA ARG A 48 -2.59 8.29 26.77
C ARG A 48 -1.68 8.16 27.99
N GLY A 49 -2.13 8.68 29.15
CA GLY A 49 -1.37 8.63 30.40
C GLY A 49 -0.11 9.50 30.39
N ASN A 50 1.00 9.02 30.98
CA ASN A 50 2.28 9.74 31.05
C ASN A 50 3.17 9.59 29.79
N SER A 51 2.73 8.87 28.75
CA SER A 51 3.47 8.78 27.49
C SER A 51 2.93 9.79 26.49
N THR A 52 3.70 10.84 26.21
CA THR A 52 3.44 11.78 25.12
C THR A 52 4.23 11.34 23.89
N PHE A 53 3.52 10.99 22.82
CA PHE A 53 4.13 10.76 21.51
C PHE A 53 3.55 11.75 20.52
N THR A 54 4.42 12.47 19.81
CA THR A 54 4.04 13.31 18.68
C THR A 54 4.93 12.98 17.48
N LEU A 55 4.30 12.73 16.34
CA LEU A 55 4.94 12.72 15.03
C LEU A 55 4.42 13.93 14.27
N ASP A 56 5.34 14.67 13.67
CA ASP A 56 5.01 15.63 12.62
C ASP A 56 5.94 15.39 11.44
N SER A 57 5.36 15.09 10.27
CA SER A 57 6.13 14.55 9.15
C SER A 57 5.51 14.81 7.80
N LEU A 58 6.38 14.93 6.80
CA LEU A 58 6.03 14.84 5.39
C LEU A 58 6.10 13.37 4.99
N VAL A 59 5.04 12.90 4.34
CA VAL A 59 4.94 11.55 3.78
C VAL A 59 4.72 11.60 2.28
N SER A 60 5.29 10.64 1.57
CA SER A 60 4.88 10.33 0.21
C SER A 60 4.65 8.83 0.07
N MET A 61 3.67 8.46 -0.74
CA MET A 61 3.37 7.08 -1.05
C MET A 61 3.14 6.94 -2.54
N HIS A 62 3.95 6.08 -3.16
CA HIS A 62 3.92 5.81 -4.57
C HIS A 62 3.47 4.36 -4.82
N PHE A 63 2.49 4.17 -5.71
CA PHE A 63 2.04 2.86 -6.19
C PHE A 63 2.33 2.77 -7.68
N THR A 64 2.98 1.69 -8.09
CA THR A 64 3.29 1.39 -9.49
C THR A 64 2.46 0.23 -10.03
N PRO A 65 2.07 0.23 -11.32
CA PRO A 65 1.23 -0.81 -11.92
C PRO A 65 1.79 -2.25 -11.92
N ASP A 66 3.08 -2.43 -11.63
CA ASP A 66 3.70 -3.76 -11.57
C ASP A 66 3.45 -4.47 -10.22
N GLY A 67 2.67 -3.85 -9.32
CA GLY A 67 2.39 -4.38 -7.99
C GLY A 67 3.44 -3.98 -6.95
N ARG A 68 4.29 -3.00 -7.23
CA ARG A 68 5.25 -2.43 -6.26
C ARG A 68 4.90 -1.00 -5.88
N GLY A 69 5.55 -0.52 -4.83
CA GLY A 69 5.46 0.87 -4.40
C GLY A 69 6.45 1.17 -3.30
N ASP A 70 6.46 2.43 -2.89
CA ASP A 70 7.30 2.91 -1.80
C ASP A 70 6.55 3.94 -0.94
N PHE A 71 6.94 3.99 0.33
CA PHE A 71 6.47 4.95 1.30
C PHE A 71 7.68 5.67 1.90
N ASN A 72 7.74 6.98 1.70
CA ASN A 72 8.79 7.82 2.29
C ASN A 72 8.21 8.64 3.43
N LEU A 73 8.99 8.74 4.50
CA LEU A 73 8.64 9.47 5.70
C LEU A 73 9.84 10.31 6.13
N THR A 74 9.65 11.62 6.25
CA THR A 74 10.66 12.52 6.83
C THR A 74 9.99 13.49 7.80
N GLY A 75 10.53 13.63 9.00
CA GLY A 75 9.92 14.48 10.01
C GLY A 75 10.59 14.41 11.37
N ASN A 76 9.83 14.82 12.39
CA ASN A 76 10.28 14.85 13.78
C ASN A 76 9.37 13.99 14.66
N VAL A 77 9.99 13.28 15.59
CA VAL A 77 9.36 12.41 16.57
C VAL A 77 9.71 12.93 17.96
N VAL A 78 8.69 13.26 18.74
CA VAL A 78 8.82 13.71 20.14
C VAL A 78 8.29 12.60 21.04
N THR A 79 9.11 12.20 22.01
CA THR A 79 8.79 11.16 23.00
C THR A 79 9.28 11.60 24.39
N PRO A 80 8.92 10.89 25.48
CA PRO A 80 9.51 11.17 26.79
C PRO A 80 11.03 10.92 26.85
N GLN A 81 11.57 10.16 25.89
CA GLN A 81 13.00 9.84 25.78
C GLN A 81 13.80 10.91 25.02
N GLY A 82 13.11 11.85 24.36
CA GLY A 82 13.73 12.93 23.61
C GLY A 82 13.07 13.20 22.25
N ASN A 83 13.71 14.10 21.51
CA ASN A 83 13.32 14.51 20.17
C ASN A 83 14.27 13.90 19.14
N PHE A 84 13.68 13.29 18.12
CA PHE A 84 14.40 12.57 17.08
C PHE A 84 13.93 13.03 15.70
N SER A 85 14.84 12.99 14.73
CA SER A 85 14.52 13.17 13.31
C SER A 85 14.37 11.78 12.69
N VAL A 86 13.29 11.60 11.94
CA VAL A 86 12.99 10.37 11.19
C VAL A 86 13.19 10.66 9.71
N SER A 87 13.88 9.76 9.01
CA SER A 87 14.04 9.82 7.56
C SER A 87 14.19 8.40 7.02
N ARG A 88 13.07 7.82 6.57
CA ARG A 88 12.99 6.42 6.15
C ARG A 88 12.22 6.26 4.86
N GLN A 89 12.55 5.21 4.13
CA GLN A 89 11.80 4.72 2.99
C GLN A 89 11.49 3.25 3.18
N GLU A 90 10.25 2.87 2.89
CA GLU A 90 9.78 1.49 2.94
C GLU A 90 9.34 1.08 1.55
N GLY A 91 9.99 0.07 0.98
CA GLY A 91 9.56 -0.57 -0.26
C GLY A 91 8.51 -1.62 0.03
N PHE A 92 7.43 -1.65 -0.76
CA PHE A 92 6.35 -2.62 -0.59
C PHE A 92 5.89 -3.25 -1.90
N LYS A 93 5.32 -4.45 -1.78
CA LYS A 93 4.46 -5.06 -2.81
C LYS A 93 3.02 -4.81 -2.44
N TRP A 94 2.14 -4.71 -3.42
CA TRP A 94 0.72 -4.51 -3.18
C TRP A 94 -0.16 -5.35 -4.09
N ARG A 95 -1.35 -5.67 -3.60
CA ARG A 95 -2.41 -6.29 -4.42
C ARG A 95 -3.77 -5.75 -4.00
N ARG A 96 -4.67 -5.64 -4.97
CA ARG A 96 -6.07 -5.30 -4.69
C ARG A 96 -6.77 -6.51 -4.05
N ILE A 97 -7.40 -6.30 -2.90
CA ILE A 97 -8.19 -7.34 -2.22
C ILE A 97 -9.65 -7.22 -2.63
N ARG A 98 -10.24 -6.03 -2.44
CA ARG A 98 -11.63 -5.77 -2.78
C ARG A 98 -11.91 -4.28 -2.86
N ASN A 99 -12.60 -3.84 -3.90
CA ASN A 99 -13.06 -2.46 -4.05
C ASN A 99 -11.93 -1.43 -3.84
N THR A 100 -11.95 -0.65 -2.77
CA THR A 100 -10.94 0.36 -2.43
C THR A 100 -9.87 -0.17 -1.45
N MET A 101 -9.86 -1.47 -1.17
CA MET A 101 -8.96 -2.11 -0.20
C MET A 101 -7.81 -2.82 -0.91
N TYR A 102 -6.60 -2.51 -0.47
CA TYR A 102 -5.35 -3.04 -0.96
C TYR A 102 -4.59 -3.68 0.20
N GLU A 103 -3.95 -4.81 -0.05
CA GLU A 103 -2.97 -5.38 0.86
C GLU A 103 -1.60 -4.92 0.41
N ILE A 104 -0.82 -4.35 1.33
CA ILE A 104 0.60 -4.03 1.14
C ILE A 104 1.45 -4.99 1.98
N GLU A 105 2.62 -5.36 1.48
CA GLU A 105 3.62 -6.16 2.17
C GLU A 105 4.98 -5.46 2.06
N ILE A 106 5.56 -5.13 3.20
CA ILE A 106 6.84 -4.43 3.27
C ILE A 106 7.96 -5.40 2.96
N VAL A 107 8.74 -5.10 1.93
CA VAL A 107 9.83 -5.95 1.46
C VAL A 107 11.20 -5.31 1.67
N GLU A 108 11.25 -4.02 1.97
CA GLU A 108 12.48 -3.27 2.17
C GLU A 108 12.25 -2.10 3.14
N VAL A 109 13.24 -1.80 3.98
CA VAL A 109 13.26 -0.62 4.85
C VAL A 109 14.65 0.00 4.79
N MET A 110 14.73 1.25 4.36
CA MET A 110 15.94 2.05 4.28
C MET A 110 15.88 3.20 5.27
N ARG A 111 17.01 3.46 5.94
CA ARG A 111 17.18 4.61 6.85
C ARG A 111 18.18 5.57 6.22
N TYR A 112 17.83 6.83 6.16
CA TYR A 112 18.70 7.88 5.61
C TYR A 112 19.47 8.60 6.73
N GLY A 113 20.54 9.32 6.36
CA GLY A 113 21.55 9.81 7.31
C GLY A 113 21.05 10.75 8.42
N LEU A 114 19.89 11.39 8.24
CA LEU A 114 19.27 12.24 9.26
C LEU A 114 18.40 11.45 10.25
N ASP A 115 18.19 10.15 10.03
CA ASP A 115 17.41 9.30 10.92
C ASP A 115 18.20 8.93 12.18
N ASN A 116 17.81 9.51 13.31
CA ASN A 116 18.41 9.21 14.61
C ASN A 116 17.42 8.56 15.58
N VAL A 117 16.28 8.06 15.08
CA VAL A 117 15.26 7.40 15.90
C VAL A 117 15.82 6.08 16.46
N PRO A 118 15.84 5.89 17.79
CA PRO A 118 16.23 4.64 18.42
C PRO A 118 15.36 3.45 17.97
N PRO A 119 15.94 2.23 17.90
CA PRO A 119 15.16 1.02 17.71
C PRO A 119 14.06 0.89 18.77
N GLY A 120 12.88 0.44 18.37
CA GLY A 120 11.73 0.22 19.24
C GLY A 120 10.78 1.41 19.37
N ILE A 121 11.22 2.66 19.08
CA ILE A 121 10.32 3.82 19.09
C ILE A 121 9.46 3.82 17.83
N PHE A 122 10.08 3.66 16.66
CA PHE A 122 9.38 3.66 15.38
C PHE A 122 8.36 2.51 15.32
N GLU A 123 8.78 1.31 15.72
CA GLU A 123 7.99 0.08 15.68
C GLU A 123 6.80 0.13 16.64
N ARG A 124 6.93 0.84 17.77
CA ARG A 124 5.89 0.94 18.80
C ARG A 124 4.82 1.98 18.47
N TYR A 125 5.17 3.07 17.78
CA TYR A 125 4.28 4.23 17.61
C TYR A 125 3.92 4.53 16.15
N LEU A 126 4.83 4.31 15.21
CA LEU A 126 4.64 4.63 13.80
C LEU A 126 4.14 3.43 13.05
N LEU A 127 2.86 3.16 13.33
CA LEU A 127 2.06 2.12 12.71
C LEU A 127 2.61 0.70 12.89
N GLY A 128 3.87 0.46 13.25
CA GLY A 128 4.49 -0.86 13.39
C GLY A 128 4.89 -1.46 12.05
N ILE A 129 5.23 -0.65 11.06
CA ILE A 129 5.52 -1.14 9.71
C ILE A 129 6.91 -1.79 9.70
N GLY A 130 6.94 -3.06 10.09
CA GLY A 130 8.14 -3.89 10.06
C GLY A 130 8.31 -4.60 8.73
N LEU A 131 9.54 -4.97 8.41
CA LEU A 131 9.86 -5.84 7.29
C LEU A 131 9.00 -7.13 7.34
N ASN A 132 8.50 -7.58 6.19
CA ASN A 132 7.63 -8.75 6.00
C ASN A 132 6.26 -8.67 6.69
N GLN A 133 5.83 -7.49 7.13
CA GLN A 133 4.47 -7.31 7.64
C GLN A 133 3.50 -6.94 6.53
N LYS A 134 2.29 -7.51 6.61
CA LYS A 134 1.17 -7.23 5.71
C LYS A 134 0.17 -6.29 6.33
N ARG A 135 -0.39 -5.38 5.54
CA ARG A 135 -1.38 -4.40 6.00
C ARG A 135 -2.46 -4.14 4.97
N LEU A 136 -3.66 -3.88 5.48
CA LEU A 136 -4.77 -3.42 4.67
C LEU A 136 -4.79 -1.89 4.65
N VAL A 137 -4.71 -1.35 3.44
CA VAL A 137 -4.80 0.08 3.15
C VAL A 137 -6.05 0.32 2.33
N LYS A 138 -6.78 1.36 2.69
CA LYS A 138 -7.95 1.85 1.97
C LYS A 138 -7.56 3.08 1.17
N ILE A 139 -7.78 3.03 -0.14
CA ILE A 139 -7.49 4.13 -1.06
C ILE A 139 -8.80 4.55 -1.73
N LYS A 140 -9.22 5.79 -1.47
CA LYS A 140 -10.44 6.38 -2.03
C LYS A 140 -10.12 7.68 -2.74
N TYR A 141 -10.81 7.94 -3.84
CA TYR A 141 -10.83 9.26 -4.48
C TYR A 141 -11.93 10.12 -3.86
N THR A 142 -11.63 11.38 -3.59
CA THR A 142 -12.62 12.40 -3.23
C THR A 142 -13.30 12.96 -4.48
N PRO A 143 -14.45 13.64 -4.36
CA PRO A 143 -15.10 14.30 -5.50
C PRO A 143 -14.20 15.31 -6.23
N ASP A 144 -13.29 15.96 -5.49
CA ASP A 144 -12.36 16.96 -6.01
C ASP A 144 -11.03 16.35 -6.50
N ASN A 145 -11.03 15.08 -6.90
CA ASN A 145 -9.85 14.33 -7.35
C ASN A 145 -8.70 14.21 -6.33
N GLY A 146 -8.96 14.45 -5.04
CA GLY A 146 -8.03 14.12 -3.97
C GLY A 146 -7.97 12.62 -3.71
N ILE A 147 -6.88 12.15 -3.11
CA ILE A 147 -6.68 10.74 -2.74
C ILE A 147 -6.62 10.65 -1.23
N VAL A 148 -7.53 9.88 -0.64
CA VAL A 148 -7.54 9.56 0.78
C VAL A 148 -6.92 8.17 0.95
N ILE A 149 -5.80 8.12 1.65
CA ILE A 149 -5.14 6.89 2.06
C ILE A 149 -5.38 6.70 3.55
N GLY A 150 -5.89 5.54 3.92
CA GLY A 150 -6.23 5.22 5.30
C GLY A 150 -6.04 3.76 5.65
N ASN A 151 -6.21 3.44 6.93
CA ASN A 151 -6.33 2.06 7.39
C ASN A 151 -7.82 1.67 7.47
N LEU A 152 -8.14 0.56 8.13
CA LEU A 152 -9.52 0.09 8.31
C LEU A 152 -10.38 1.00 9.20
N TYR A 153 -9.76 1.75 10.11
CA TYR A 153 -10.40 2.50 11.18
C TYR A 153 -10.43 4.01 10.91
N SER A 154 -9.42 4.57 10.25
CA SER A 154 -9.28 6.00 10.02
C SER A 154 -8.57 6.32 8.70
N PRO A 155 -8.91 7.45 8.07
CA PRO A 155 -8.01 8.12 7.14
C PRO A 155 -6.65 8.37 7.84
N LEU A 156 -5.55 8.22 7.11
CA LEU A 156 -4.21 8.51 7.60
C LEU A 156 -3.71 9.83 7.03
N PHE A 157 -3.81 10.01 5.72
CA PHE A 157 -3.46 11.26 5.06
C PHE A 157 -4.25 11.41 3.75
N ILE A 158 -4.36 12.67 3.31
CA ILE A 158 -5.05 13.07 2.09
C ILE A 158 -4.03 13.78 1.22
N CYS A 159 -3.98 13.43 -0.06
CA CYS A 159 -3.15 14.11 -1.05
C CYS A 159 -4.05 14.80 -2.05
N SER A 160 -3.70 16.03 -2.41
CA SER A 160 -4.17 16.64 -3.65
C SER A 160 -3.36 16.09 -4.81
N LYS A 161 -3.98 16.02 -5.98
CA LYS A 161 -3.24 15.91 -7.23
C LYS A 161 -2.59 17.25 -7.58
#